data_AF-A0ABD3QMG8-F1
#
_entry.id   AF-A0ABD3QMG8-F1
#
_cell.length_a   1.000
_cell.length_b   1.000
_cell.length_c   1.000
_cell.angle_alpha   90.00
_cell.angle_beta   90.00
_cell.angle_gamma   90.00
#
_symmetry.space_group_name_H-M   'P 1'
#
loop_
_entity.id
_entity.type
_entity.pdbx_description
1 polymer ?
#
loop_
_entity_poly.entity_id
_entity_poly.type
_entity_poly.pdbx_seq_one_letter_code
_entity_poly.pdbx_strand_id
1 'polypeptide(L)'
;MTGDNNGKMAGSYDWPLDHDAYLMNAKDVVRRLRNHPSLVLYGGGNELFPIPPNTTTTEFDSGTSPPQDIDGNLRTFISRLDGSRPYVSSSVTDVGDVFDPTRSLGPKDGPYGILNENLFFDVNPGFTSPLLREDEVLNNVIPSDKVDIDSPGRNIGFQTEIGSVSHPELESLKRFLSPDAMNSVPVCGLSDERSEAIHREWIHFKYLPFTEASFDSNGIDHICQFHFPKISNDTSSDDMGIIEDYTWSAQLAQYFQYKSLFEGYSHRMLQRNSAVFFWKSSSPAPTFRGALYDWYLGTNGGYWGARSGLGDGKSIRVLLNLRDWSIHVVNAIPWAATVFSIHWRAYSLHGELVGSGNISIPDAQIDGNSVTHLEDRIPWVGVYDASAVNGIKLQDVLLYRFNMTYEQLNHGRFPFRSTSMTATNSYYLTDPDRRDRIHRQTRFSLLGALRKVIPKVQVYASCREKEALNGDIKCTLRNTGNRVAIMLKLSLTRNSSQAAMESKDRRILPTYLSSNYITLLPGEYFDVEILLHDVGKTKCSNGYIMWPATPETYLLVSIDGWNVQQGSVRIACDLYH
;
A
#
# COMPACT_ATOMS: atom_id res chain seq x y z
N MET A 1 -10.94 -20.06 15.54
CA MET A 1 -10.88 -20.65 14.18
C MET A 1 -9.63 -20.15 13.47
N THR A 2 -9.06 -20.91 12.53
CA THR A 2 -7.96 -20.44 11.67
C THR A 2 -8.52 -19.93 10.34
N GLY A 3 -8.58 -18.60 10.16
CA GLY A 3 -8.62 -17.87 8.88
C GLY A 3 -9.66 -18.21 7.80
N ASP A 4 -9.80 -17.31 6.83
CA ASP A 4 -10.44 -17.56 5.53
C ASP A 4 -9.81 -18.79 4.86
N ASN A 5 -10.59 -19.86 4.71
CA ASN A 5 -10.16 -21.10 4.06
C ASN A 5 -10.48 -21.11 2.55
N ASN A 6 -10.18 -19.99 1.87
CA ASN A 6 -9.86 -19.93 0.44
C ASN A 6 -11.08 -19.75 -0.50
N GLY A 7 -11.80 -18.64 -0.36
CA GLY A 7 -12.45 -17.99 -1.52
C GLY A 7 -13.74 -18.61 -2.05
N LYS A 8 -14.40 -19.46 -1.27
CA LYS A 8 -15.85 -19.79 -1.36
C LYS A 8 -16.33 -20.47 -0.06
N MET A 9 -15.88 -20.07 1.13
CA MET A 9 -16.31 -20.72 2.38
C MET A 9 -16.20 -19.78 3.57
N ALA A 10 -17.29 -19.05 3.84
CA ALA A 10 -17.84 -19.06 5.19
C ALA A 10 -17.76 -20.53 5.67
N GLY A 11 -16.86 -20.86 6.59
CA GLY A 11 -16.83 -22.21 7.17
C GLY A 11 -18.26 -22.62 7.52
N SER A 12 -18.68 -23.85 7.21
CA SER A 12 -20.06 -24.23 7.52
C SER A 12 -20.30 -23.92 9.00
N TYR A 13 -21.49 -23.37 9.30
CA TYR A 13 -21.90 -23.07 10.67
C TYR A 13 -21.89 -24.32 11.58
N ASP A 14 -21.74 -25.51 10.99
CA ASP A 14 -21.64 -26.80 11.67
C ASP A 14 -20.19 -27.15 12.11
N TRP A 15 -19.19 -26.32 11.82
CA TRP A 15 -17.80 -26.52 12.25
C TRP A 15 -17.41 -25.66 13.46
N PRO A 16 -16.50 -26.14 14.32
CA PRO A 16 -15.82 -27.44 14.27
C PRO A 16 -16.73 -28.61 14.71
N LEU A 17 -16.52 -29.81 14.20
CA LEU A 17 -17.32 -30.99 14.58
C LEU A 17 -17.07 -31.48 16.04
N ASP A 18 -15.89 -31.18 16.59
CA ASP A 18 -15.49 -31.56 17.95
C ASP A 18 -15.19 -30.31 18.77
N HIS A 19 -16.20 -29.86 19.52
CA HIS A 19 -16.16 -28.64 20.30
C HIS A 19 -15.21 -28.77 21.50
N ASP A 20 -15.18 -29.94 22.15
CA ASP A 20 -14.30 -30.19 23.29
C ASP A 20 -12.82 -30.14 22.88
N ALA A 21 -12.45 -30.82 21.79
CA ALA A 21 -11.10 -30.77 21.26
C ALA A 21 -10.70 -29.35 20.84
N TYR A 22 -11.61 -28.61 20.20
CA TYR A 22 -11.39 -27.21 19.84
C TYR A 22 -11.14 -26.34 21.08
N LEU A 23 -12.00 -26.43 22.10
CA LEU A 23 -11.89 -25.64 23.32
C LEU A 23 -10.63 -25.99 24.13
N MET A 24 -10.23 -27.27 24.16
CA MET A 24 -8.96 -27.68 24.75
C MET A 24 -7.77 -27.02 24.04
N ASN A 25 -7.75 -27.05 22.70
CA ASN A 25 -6.70 -26.41 21.91
C ASN A 25 -6.67 -24.89 22.13
N ALA A 26 -7.83 -24.22 22.06
CA ALA A 26 -7.93 -22.78 22.26
C ALA A 26 -7.43 -22.35 23.64
N LYS A 27 -7.72 -23.15 24.68
CA LYS A 27 -7.22 -22.90 26.05
C LYS A 27 -5.69 -22.93 26.12
N ASP A 28 -5.06 -23.86 25.40
CA ASP A 28 -3.60 -23.96 25.34
C ASP A 28 -2.96 -22.83 24.52
N VAL A 29 -3.61 -22.41 23.43
CA VAL A 29 -3.21 -21.21 22.67
C VAL A 29 -3.22 -19.97 23.55
N VAL A 30 -4.27 -19.75 24.34
CA VAL A 30 -4.36 -18.62 25.27
C VAL A 30 -3.27 -18.68 26.32
N ARG A 31 -3.03 -19.85 26.95
CA ARG A 31 -1.94 -20.02 27.92
C ARG A 31 -0.57 -19.69 27.34
N ARG A 32 -0.35 -20.08 26.07
CA ARG A 32 0.91 -19.82 25.35
C ARG A 32 1.08 -18.34 25.03
N LEU A 33 0.03 -17.65 24.59
CA LEU A 33 0.13 -16.30 24.03
C LEU A 33 -0.08 -15.16 25.04
N ARG A 34 -0.77 -15.39 26.18
CA ARG A 34 -1.18 -14.33 27.13
C ARG A 34 -0.03 -13.49 27.73
N ASN A 35 1.20 -13.99 27.70
CA ASN A 35 2.39 -13.27 28.19
C ASN A 35 3.08 -12.41 27.11
N HIS A 36 2.58 -12.41 25.86
CA HIS A 36 3.15 -11.61 24.79
C HIS A 36 2.51 -10.21 24.75
N PRO A 37 3.29 -9.12 24.93
CA PRO A 37 2.76 -7.76 24.90
C PRO A 37 2.29 -7.33 23.50
N SER A 38 2.73 -8.02 22.44
CA SER A 38 2.26 -7.79 21.07
C SER A 38 0.84 -8.30 20.80
N LEU A 39 0.32 -9.18 21.66
CA LEU A 39 -1.08 -9.60 21.59
C LEU A 39 -1.96 -8.48 22.17
N VAL A 40 -2.95 -8.03 21.41
CA VAL A 40 -3.80 -6.89 21.79
C VAL A 40 -5.27 -7.24 21.96
N LEU A 41 -5.77 -8.25 21.26
CA LEU A 41 -7.16 -8.72 21.32
C LEU A 41 -7.25 -10.20 20.94
N TYR A 42 -8.33 -10.86 21.35
CA TYR A 42 -8.72 -12.18 20.89
C TYR A 42 -9.98 -12.11 20.01
N GLY A 43 -9.96 -12.76 18.85
CA GLY A 43 -11.14 -12.94 17.99
C GLY A 43 -11.58 -14.40 17.97
N GLY A 44 -12.87 -14.66 18.16
CA GLY A 44 -13.46 -16.00 18.11
C GLY A 44 -13.55 -16.56 16.68
N GLY A 45 -13.97 -15.72 15.73
CA GLY A 45 -14.22 -16.06 14.32
C GLY A 45 -13.90 -14.95 13.32
N ASN A 46 -14.02 -15.30 12.04
CA ASN A 46 -13.72 -14.48 10.86
C ASN A 46 -14.95 -14.47 9.95
N GLU A 47 -15.46 -13.31 9.56
CA GLU A 47 -16.48 -13.12 8.50
C GLU A 47 -17.81 -13.89 8.65
N LEU A 48 -18.06 -14.50 9.82
CA LEU A 48 -19.30 -15.20 10.13
C LEU A 48 -20.06 -14.52 11.27
N PHE A 49 -21.37 -14.68 11.30
CA PHE A 49 -22.23 -13.84 12.15
C PHE A 49 -22.28 -14.31 13.60
N PRO A 50 -22.09 -13.39 14.57
CA PRO A 50 -22.26 -13.72 15.97
C PRO A 50 -23.74 -13.97 16.30
N ILE A 51 -24.00 -14.70 17.39
CA ILE A 51 -25.35 -15.08 17.81
C ILE A 51 -26.20 -13.82 18.10
N PRO A 52 -27.48 -13.75 17.66
CA PRO A 52 -28.35 -12.64 18.03
C PRO A 52 -28.51 -12.48 19.56
N PRO A 53 -28.74 -11.27 20.09
CA PRO A 53 -28.81 -11.02 21.54
C PRO A 53 -29.95 -11.77 22.28
N ASN A 54 -31.00 -12.16 21.56
CA ASN A 54 -32.24 -12.70 22.12
C ASN A 54 -32.41 -14.21 21.96
N THR A 55 -31.37 -14.93 21.52
CA THR A 55 -31.46 -16.38 21.31
C THR A 55 -31.36 -17.11 22.65
N THR A 56 -32.49 -17.59 23.16
CA THR A 56 -32.58 -18.37 24.42
C THR A 56 -32.50 -19.88 24.21
N THR A 57 -32.33 -20.35 22.97
CA THR A 57 -32.20 -21.77 22.67
C THR A 57 -30.84 -22.27 23.15
N THR A 58 -30.80 -23.47 23.72
CA THR A 58 -29.58 -24.17 24.13
C THR A 58 -29.10 -25.16 23.06
N GLU A 59 -29.75 -25.16 21.89
CA GLU A 59 -29.39 -25.99 20.76
C GLU A 59 -28.28 -25.31 19.96
N PHE A 60 -27.39 -26.12 19.38
CA PHE A 60 -26.36 -25.67 18.44
C PHE A 60 -27.04 -24.96 17.28
N ASP A 61 -27.22 -23.65 17.38
CA ASP A 61 -27.97 -22.87 16.40
C ASP A 61 -27.18 -22.86 15.09
N SER A 62 -27.61 -23.71 14.14
CA SER A 62 -27.00 -23.92 12.83
C SER A 62 -27.21 -22.68 11.97
N GLY A 63 -26.41 -21.66 12.26
CA GLY A 63 -26.53 -20.33 11.66
C GLY A 63 -25.71 -19.24 12.36
N THR A 64 -24.99 -19.57 13.43
CA THR A 64 -24.17 -18.62 14.18
C THR A 64 -22.73 -19.11 14.32
N SER A 65 -21.78 -18.18 14.30
CA SER A 65 -20.35 -18.50 14.39
C SER A 65 -19.58 -17.47 15.21
N PRO A 66 -18.74 -17.92 16.16
CA PRO A 66 -18.63 -19.30 16.62
C PRO A 66 -19.94 -19.83 17.21
N PRO A 67 -20.18 -21.16 17.19
CA PRO A 67 -21.32 -21.77 17.89
C PRO A 67 -21.44 -21.31 19.35
N GLN A 68 -22.67 -21.26 19.89
CA GLN A 68 -22.96 -20.65 21.19
C GLN A 68 -22.19 -21.24 22.37
N ASP A 69 -22.08 -22.55 22.43
CA ASP A 69 -21.32 -23.22 23.47
C ASP A 69 -19.82 -22.93 23.33
N ILE A 70 -19.30 -22.82 22.11
CA ILE A 70 -17.92 -22.40 21.86
C ILE A 70 -17.69 -20.95 22.31
N ASP A 71 -18.49 -20.00 21.82
CA ASP A 71 -18.34 -18.57 22.15
C ASP A 71 -18.44 -18.33 23.67
N GLY A 72 -19.44 -18.95 24.33
CA GLY A 72 -19.61 -18.86 25.78
C GLY A 72 -18.42 -19.42 26.56
N ASN A 73 -17.87 -20.55 26.12
CA ASN A 73 -16.67 -21.12 26.75
C ASN A 73 -15.42 -20.28 26.50
N LEU A 74 -15.18 -19.81 25.27
CA LEU A 74 -14.07 -18.90 24.92
C LEU A 74 -14.10 -17.66 25.82
N ARG A 75 -15.25 -16.97 25.89
CA ARG A 75 -15.44 -15.78 26.71
C ARG A 75 -15.14 -16.05 28.18
N THR A 76 -15.62 -17.19 28.69
CA THR A 76 -15.43 -17.60 30.09
C THR A 76 -13.96 -17.86 30.42
N PHE A 77 -13.27 -18.71 29.65
CA PHE A 77 -11.90 -19.07 30.02
C PHE A 77 -10.87 -18.01 29.62
N ILE A 78 -11.08 -17.20 28.58
CA ILE A 78 -10.18 -16.10 28.22
C ILE A 78 -10.19 -15.05 29.35
N SER A 79 -11.38 -14.70 29.84
CA SER A 79 -11.54 -13.81 31.00
C SER A 79 -10.82 -14.35 32.25
N ARG A 80 -10.87 -15.67 32.50
CA ARG A 80 -10.18 -16.31 33.64
C ARG A 80 -8.67 -16.47 33.45
N LEU A 81 -8.19 -16.70 32.23
CA LEU A 81 -6.78 -17.03 31.95
C LEU A 81 -5.93 -15.80 31.66
N ASP A 82 -6.47 -14.80 30.98
CA ASP A 82 -5.78 -13.54 30.68
C ASP A 82 -6.45 -12.38 31.42
N GLY A 83 -7.74 -12.14 31.18
CA GLY A 83 -8.53 -11.10 31.85
C GLY A 83 -8.10 -9.66 31.57
N SER A 84 -6.94 -9.43 30.91
CA SER A 84 -6.38 -8.11 30.64
C SER A 84 -6.63 -7.58 29.22
N ARG A 85 -7.13 -8.44 28.32
CA ARG A 85 -7.36 -8.12 26.90
C ARG A 85 -8.81 -8.38 26.48
N PRO A 86 -9.34 -7.60 25.53
CA PRO A 86 -10.69 -7.80 25.02
C PRO A 86 -10.80 -9.09 24.19
N TYR A 87 -12.00 -9.69 24.24
CA TYR A 87 -12.43 -10.76 23.36
C TYR A 87 -13.64 -10.28 22.54
N VAL A 88 -13.60 -10.52 21.23
CA VAL A 88 -14.71 -10.32 20.31
C VAL A 88 -15.09 -11.66 19.68
N SER A 89 -16.38 -11.90 19.47
CA SER A 89 -16.89 -13.14 18.91
C SER A 89 -16.50 -13.31 17.44
N SER A 90 -16.57 -12.24 16.64
CA SER A 90 -16.24 -12.28 15.20
C SER A 90 -15.51 -11.02 14.72
N SER A 91 -14.86 -11.07 13.55
CA SER A 91 -14.29 -9.87 12.91
C SER A 91 -15.41 -8.93 12.45
N VAL A 92 -16.46 -9.44 11.79
CA VAL A 92 -17.59 -8.64 11.28
C VAL A 92 -18.96 -9.19 11.71
N THR A 93 -20.05 -8.49 11.35
CA THR A 93 -21.46 -8.91 11.49
C THR A 93 -22.17 -8.87 10.12
N ASP A 94 -23.40 -9.40 9.97
CA ASP A 94 -24.12 -9.28 8.69
C ASP A 94 -24.69 -7.87 8.48
N VAL A 95 -24.81 -7.46 7.22
CA VAL A 95 -25.53 -6.25 6.84
C VAL A 95 -27.03 -6.53 6.95
N GLY A 96 -27.68 -6.00 7.99
CA GLY A 96 -29.08 -6.32 8.28
C GLY A 96 -29.28 -6.91 9.68
N ASP A 97 -28.21 -7.42 10.28
CA ASP A 97 -28.18 -7.76 11.69
C ASP A 97 -27.88 -6.52 12.53
N VAL A 98 -28.42 -6.53 13.75
CA VAL A 98 -28.14 -5.52 14.76
C VAL A 98 -26.63 -5.53 15.07
N PHE A 99 -25.86 -4.60 14.50
CA PHE A 99 -24.44 -4.45 14.81
C PHE A 99 -24.24 -4.31 16.31
N ASP A 100 -23.52 -5.26 16.88
CA ASP A 100 -23.18 -5.29 18.30
C ASP A 100 -21.66 -5.10 18.47
N PRO A 101 -21.21 -3.90 18.87
CA PRO A 101 -19.80 -3.62 19.07
C PRO A 101 -19.17 -4.40 20.23
N THR A 102 -19.97 -5.14 21.01
CA THR A 102 -19.47 -6.06 22.05
C THR A 102 -19.14 -7.46 21.50
N ARG A 103 -19.54 -7.76 20.26
CA ARG A 103 -19.35 -9.08 19.62
C ARG A 103 -18.56 -9.02 18.30
N SER A 104 -18.60 -7.93 17.55
CA SER A 104 -17.79 -7.77 16.33
C SER A 104 -16.98 -6.47 16.31
N LEU A 105 -15.91 -6.44 15.52
CA LEU A 105 -15.07 -5.25 15.35
C LEU A 105 -15.68 -4.27 14.34
N GLY A 106 -16.36 -4.78 13.32
CA GLY A 106 -17.01 -3.97 12.29
C GLY A 106 -18.36 -4.54 11.83
N PRO A 107 -19.20 -3.73 11.18
CA PRO A 107 -20.44 -4.20 10.56
C PRO A 107 -20.22 -4.84 9.19
N LYS A 108 -19.05 -4.63 8.57
CA LYS A 108 -18.66 -5.20 7.28
C LYS A 108 -17.15 -5.03 7.08
N ASP A 109 -16.58 -5.80 6.17
CA ASP A 109 -15.21 -5.69 5.66
C ASP A 109 -15.19 -5.36 4.17
N GLY A 110 -13.99 -5.16 3.62
CA GLY A 110 -13.70 -4.82 2.24
C GLY A 110 -13.54 -3.30 2.03
N PRO A 111 -13.51 -2.84 0.79
CA PRO A 111 -13.49 -3.62 -0.45
C PRO A 111 -12.19 -4.40 -0.65
N TYR A 112 -12.19 -5.31 -1.62
CA TYR A 112 -11.04 -6.16 -1.93
C TYR A 112 -10.47 -5.93 -3.34
N GLY A 113 -11.12 -5.10 -4.15
CA GLY A 113 -10.71 -4.70 -5.50
C GLY A 113 -10.05 -3.33 -5.53
N ILE A 114 -9.56 -2.94 -6.71
CA ILE A 114 -9.05 -1.59 -6.93
C ILE A 114 -10.19 -0.56 -6.92
N LEU A 115 -9.88 0.67 -6.51
CA LEU A 115 -10.80 1.80 -6.46
C LEU A 115 -10.12 3.02 -7.08
N ASN A 116 -10.92 4.00 -7.48
CA ASN A 116 -10.36 5.33 -7.72
C ASN A 116 -9.72 5.88 -6.45
N GLU A 117 -8.53 6.47 -6.57
CA GLU A 117 -7.74 6.92 -5.42
C GLU A 117 -8.47 7.95 -4.56
N ASN A 118 -9.30 8.80 -5.18
CA ASN A 118 -10.07 9.81 -4.47
C ASN A 118 -11.20 9.25 -3.60
N LEU A 119 -11.67 8.02 -3.88
CA LEU A 119 -12.74 7.39 -3.11
C LEU A 119 -12.28 6.99 -1.72
N PHE A 120 -10.97 6.76 -1.51
CA PHE A 120 -10.43 6.43 -0.17
C PHE A 120 -10.60 7.55 0.86
N PHE A 121 -10.90 8.77 0.42
CA PHE A 121 -11.18 9.91 1.27
C PHE A 121 -12.69 10.08 1.57
N ASP A 122 -13.53 9.23 0.98
CA ASP A 122 -14.95 9.11 1.31
C ASP A 122 -15.15 8.19 2.53
N VAL A 123 -16.38 8.18 3.04
CA VAL A 123 -16.81 7.33 4.15
C VAL A 123 -16.93 5.87 3.70
N ASN A 124 -16.27 4.92 4.38
CA ASN A 124 -16.33 3.48 4.05
C ASN A 124 -16.09 3.25 2.53
N PRO A 125 -14.90 3.60 2.02
CA PRO A 125 -14.64 3.66 0.58
C PRO A 125 -15.00 2.35 -0.12
N GLY A 126 -15.69 2.42 -1.26
CA GLY A 126 -16.19 1.24 -1.98
C GLY A 126 -17.51 0.66 -1.47
N PHE A 127 -18.05 1.19 -0.36
CA PHE A 127 -19.42 0.94 0.07
C PHE A 127 -20.30 2.16 -0.14
N THR A 128 -21.57 1.94 -0.45
CA THR A 128 -22.57 3.00 -0.44
C THR A 128 -22.87 3.38 1.01
N SER A 129 -22.61 4.64 1.39
CA SER A 129 -22.92 5.18 2.73
C SER A 129 -24.43 5.47 2.90
N PRO A 130 -24.98 5.39 4.13
CA PRO A 130 -24.45 4.71 5.32
C PRO A 130 -24.67 3.18 5.25
N LEU A 131 -23.82 2.43 5.96
CA LEU A 131 -23.82 0.96 5.95
C LEU A 131 -24.94 0.33 6.78
N LEU A 132 -25.37 0.99 7.87
CA LEU A 132 -26.51 0.57 8.68
C LEU A 132 -27.80 1.23 8.19
N ARG A 133 -28.90 0.49 8.27
CA ARG A 133 -30.26 1.01 8.06
C ARG A 133 -30.66 1.97 9.18
N GLU A 134 -31.61 2.86 8.93
CA GLU A 134 -32.03 3.86 9.93
C GLU A 134 -32.57 3.23 11.22
N ASP A 135 -33.26 2.10 11.13
CA ASP A 135 -33.76 1.34 12.28
C ASP A 135 -32.62 0.71 13.10
N GLU A 136 -31.56 0.23 12.46
CA GLU A 136 -30.36 -0.26 13.14
C GLU A 136 -29.62 0.86 13.87
N VAL A 137 -29.51 2.04 13.25
CA VAL A 137 -28.95 3.23 13.91
C VAL A 137 -29.79 3.61 15.14
N LEU A 138 -31.11 3.54 15.05
CA LEU A 138 -31.99 3.87 16.18
C LEU A 138 -31.84 2.89 17.35
N ASN A 139 -31.58 1.61 17.09
CA ASN A 139 -31.51 0.58 18.12
C ASN A 139 -30.11 0.41 18.72
N ASN A 140 -29.05 0.64 17.94
CA ASN A 140 -27.70 0.18 18.28
C ASN A 140 -26.66 1.30 18.44
N VAL A 141 -27.00 2.53 18.05
CA VAL A 141 -26.11 3.68 18.16
C VAL A 141 -26.55 4.55 19.34
N ILE A 142 -25.59 5.02 20.16
CA ILE A 142 -25.90 5.88 21.30
C ILE A 142 -26.48 7.23 20.83
N PRO A 143 -27.35 7.91 21.60
CA PRO A 143 -28.08 9.09 21.11
C PRO A 143 -27.21 10.24 20.56
N SER A 144 -26.03 10.46 21.14
CA SER A 144 -25.06 11.46 20.65
C SER A 144 -24.58 11.17 19.23
N ASP A 145 -24.46 9.89 18.90
CA ASP A 145 -23.80 9.38 17.70
C ASP A 145 -24.79 9.17 16.55
N LYS A 146 -26.10 9.23 16.84
CA LYS A 146 -27.17 9.15 15.83
C LYS A 146 -27.20 10.37 14.90
N VAL A 147 -26.80 11.53 15.41
CA VAL A 147 -26.87 12.81 14.68
C VAL A 147 -25.63 13.02 13.82
N ASP A 148 -24.47 12.59 14.30
CA ASP A 148 -23.21 12.71 13.58
C ASP A 148 -23.04 11.55 12.59
N ILE A 149 -23.12 11.86 11.28
CA ILE A 149 -22.91 10.87 10.22
C ILE A 149 -21.50 10.30 10.21
N ASP A 150 -20.53 10.94 10.87
CA ASP A 150 -19.16 10.48 10.98
C ASP A 150 -18.93 9.55 12.19
N SER A 151 -19.90 9.43 13.09
CA SER A 151 -19.77 8.70 14.36
C SER A 151 -19.55 7.18 14.19
N PRO A 152 -18.74 6.55 15.06
CA PRO A 152 -18.68 5.09 15.19
C PRO A 152 -20.09 4.49 15.37
N GLY A 153 -20.40 3.45 14.61
CA GLY A 153 -21.73 2.82 14.62
C GLY A 153 -22.68 3.32 13.51
N ARG A 154 -22.46 4.50 12.89
CA ARG A 154 -23.07 4.82 11.58
C ARG A 154 -22.18 4.41 10.41
N ASN A 155 -20.87 4.25 10.68
CA ASN A 155 -19.83 3.84 9.74
C ASN A 155 -18.94 2.74 10.31
N ILE A 156 -18.07 2.17 9.45
CA ILE A 156 -16.96 1.30 9.88
C ILE A 156 -15.87 2.20 10.48
N GLY A 157 -15.88 2.35 11.81
CA GLY A 157 -14.79 3.04 12.52
C GLY A 157 -13.54 2.17 12.62
N PHE A 158 -13.70 0.86 12.76
CA PHE A 158 -12.61 -0.12 12.74
C PHE A 158 -12.72 -0.93 11.45
N GLN A 159 -11.88 -0.64 10.46
CA GLN A 159 -11.84 -1.41 9.22
C GLN A 159 -11.10 -2.72 9.47
N THR A 160 -11.86 -3.80 9.54
CA THR A 160 -11.40 -5.10 10.03
C THR A 160 -10.55 -5.83 9.02
N GLU A 161 -10.88 -5.70 7.74
CA GLU A 161 -10.15 -6.30 6.63
C GLU A 161 -10.41 -5.44 5.38
N ILE A 162 -9.37 -4.87 4.77
CA ILE A 162 -9.47 -4.18 3.48
C ILE A 162 -8.32 -4.58 2.59
N GLY A 163 -8.62 -4.97 1.35
CA GLY A 163 -7.61 -5.44 0.40
C GLY A 163 -7.59 -4.67 -0.90
N SER A 164 -6.69 -5.06 -1.78
CA SER A 164 -6.67 -4.59 -3.16
C SER A 164 -5.88 -5.56 -4.06
N VAL A 165 -5.76 -5.19 -5.33
CA VAL A 165 -4.91 -5.85 -6.33
C VAL A 165 -3.48 -6.05 -5.83
N SER A 166 -2.86 -7.15 -6.23
CA SER A 166 -1.45 -7.43 -5.97
C SER A 166 -0.79 -7.99 -7.22
N HIS A 167 0.29 -7.39 -7.67
CA HIS A 167 1.02 -7.86 -8.83
C HIS A 167 2.52 -7.93 -8.48
N PRO A 168 3.09 -9.14 -8.37
CA PRO A 168 4.52 -9.30 -8.12
C PRO A 168 5.37 -8.61 -9.19
N GLU A 169 6.62 -8.31 -8.84
CA GLU A 169 7.57 -7.77 -9.82
C GLU A 169 7.92 -8.82 -10.89
N LEU A 170 8.39 -8.36 -12.05
CA LEU A 170 8.61 -9.20 -13.23
C LEU A 170 9.52 -10.40 -12.93
N GLU A 171 10.56 -10.20 -12.12
CA GLU A 171 11.49 -11.23 -11.71
C GLU A 171 10.80 -12.33 -10.88
N SER A 172 9.82 -11.97 -10.05
CA SER A 172 8.99 -12.93 -9.32
C SER A 172 8.02 -13.67 -10.25
N LEU A 173 7.38 -12.97 -11.18
CA LEU A 173 6.45 -13.60 -12.16
C LEU A 173 7.15 -14.70 -12.95
N LYS A 174 8.38 -14.43 -13.40
CA LYS A 174 9.21 -15.38 -14.14
C LYS A 174 9.46 -16.70 -13.38
N ARG A 175 9.35 -16.71 -12.05
CA ARG A 175 9.54 -17.91 -11.22
C ARG A 175 8.35 -18.87 -11.25
N PHE A 176 7.13 -18.40 -11.54
CA PHE A 176 5.93 -19.24 -11.46
C PHE A 176 5.02 -19.18 -12.70
N LEU A 177 5.23 -18.25 -13.63
CA LEU A 177 4.55 -18.23 -14.92
C LEU A 177 5.40 -18.84 -16.04
N SER A 178 4.73 -19.52 -16.97
CA SER A 178 5.31 -19.96 -18.24
C SER A 178 5.55 -18.78 -19.20
N PRO A 179 6.46 -18.91 -20.18
CA PRO A 179 6.63 -17.92 -21.24
C PRO A 179 5.32 -17.60 -21.97
N ASP A 180 4.49 -18.61 -22.25
CA ASP A 180 3.20 -18.43 -22.92
C ASP A 180 2.24 -17.58 -22.08
N ALA A 181 2.18 -17.84 -20.76
CA ALA A 181 1.40 -17.03 -19.84
C ALA A 181 1.90 -15.58 -19.77
N MET A 182 3.22 -15.36 -19.77
CA MET A 182 3.80 -14.01 -19.77
C MET A 182 3.51 -13.26 -21.07
N ASN A 183 3.45 -13.95 -22.21
CA ASN A 183 3.08 -13.34 -23.49
C ASN A 183 1.57 -13.07 -23.63
N SER A 184 0.76 -13.53 -22.68
CA SER A 184 -0.70 -13.44 -22.69
C SER A 184 -1.20 -12.57 -21.53
N VAL A 185 -0.73 -11.32 -21.46
CA VAL A 185 -1.12 -10.39 -20.40
C VAL A 185 -2.63 -10.08 -20.47
N PRO A 186 -3.29 -9.84 -19.33
CA PRO A 186 -4.70 -9.43 -19.30
C PRO A 186 -4.95 -8.17 -20.14
N VAL A 187 -6.04 -8.17 -20.92
CA VAL A 187 -6.43 -7.03 -21.75
C VAL A 187 -7.15 -5.96 -20.93
N CYS A 188 -7.13 -4.74 -21.45
CA CYS A 188 -7.79 -3.59 -20.84
C CYS A 188 -9.29 -3.76 -20.59
N GLY A 189 -9.75 -3.32 -19.43
CA GLY A 189 -11.16 -3.24 -19.07
C GLY A 189 -11.76 -4.57 -18.63
N LEU A 190 -10.93 -5.60 -18.43
CA LEU A 190 -11.40 -6.84 -17.82
C LEU A 190 -11.82 -6.56 -16.37
N SER A 191 -13.08 -6.87 -16.05
CA SER A 191 -13.63 -6.77 -14.69
C SER A 191 -13.90 -8.12 -14.05
N ASP A 192 -14.00 -9.19 -14.85
CA ASP A 192 -14.20 -10.56 -14.38
C ASP A 192 -12.85 -11.29 -14.25
N GLU A 193 -12.47 -11.64 -13.01
CA GLU A 193 -11.26 -12.39 -12.68
C GLU A 193 -11.22 -13.81 -13.28
N ARG A 194 -12.36 -14.32 -13.77
CA ARG A 194 -12.51 -15.67 -14.38
C ARG A 194 -12.80 -15.64 -15.87
N SER A 195 -12.69 -14.48 -16.50
CA SER A 195 -12.90 -14.34 -17.94
C SER A 195 -12.02 -15.31 -18.74
N GLU A 196 -12.59 -15.94 -19.76
CA GLU A 196 -11.86 -16.82 -20.68
C GLU A 196 -10.76 -16.07 -21.47
N ALA A 197 -10.82 -14.73 -21.50
CA ALA A 197 -9.77 -13.88 -22.07
C ALA A 197 -8.49 -13.85 -21.23
N ILE A 198 -8.53 -14.34 -19.99
CA ILE A 198 -7.38 -14.40 -19.09
C ILE A 198 -6.70 -15.76 -19.24
N HIS A 199 -5.39 -15.76 -19.44
CA HIS A 199 -4.63 -17.00 -19.56
C HIS A 199 -4.78 -17.87 -18.28
N ARG A 200 -5.00 -19.18 -18.45
CA ARG A 200 -5.34 -20.12 -17.36
C ARG A 200 -4.40 -20.09 -16.15
N GLU A 201 -3.11 -19.81 -16.36
CA GLU A 201 -2.13 -19.71 -15.26
C GLU A 201 -2.37 -18.47 -14.40
N TRP A 202 -2.76 -17.34 -14.98
CA TRP A 202 -3.11 -16.14 -14.22
C TRP A 202 -4.34 -16.39 -13.34
N ILE A 203 -5.36 -17.06 -13.87
CA ILE A 203 -6.55 -17.49 -13.10
C ILE A 203 -6.13 -18.47 -11.99
N HIS A 204 -5.28 -19.45 -12.31
CA HIS A 204 -4.77 -20.43 -11.34
C HIS A 204 -4.09 -19.74 -10.15
N PHE A 205 -3.25 -18.74 -10.42
CA PHE A 205 -2.57 -17.94 -9.40
C PHE A 205 -3.41 -16.77 -8.86
N LYS A 206 -4.73 -16.80 -9.05
CA LYS A 206 -5.71 -15.85 -8.47
C LYS A 206 -5.50 -14.41 -8.91
N TYR A 207 -5.29 -14.19 -10.20
CA TYR A 207 -5.31 -12.85 -10.80
C TYR A 207 -6.54 -12.06 -10.35
N LEU A 208 -6.31 -10.81 -9.94
CA LEU A 208 -7.37 -9.84 -9.66
C LEU A 208 -7.28 -8.70 -10.68
N PRO A 209 -8.37 -8.35 -11.36
CA PRO A 209 -8.35 -7.28 -12.35
C PRO A 209 -8.05 -5.91 -11.77
N PHE A 210 -7.42 -5.07 -12.59
CA PHE A 210 -7.12 -3.65 -12.28
C PHE A 210 -8.23 -2.69 -12.74
N THR A 211 -9.42 -3.24 -13.02
CA THR A 211 -10.61 -2.46 -13.35
C THR A 211 -11.44 -2.26 -12.09
N GLU A 212 -11.85 -1.01 -11.84
CA GLU A 212 -12.77 -0.66 -10.76
C GLU A 212 -14.03 -1.56 -10.82
N ALA A 213 -14.44 -2.10 -9.67
CA ALA A 213 -15.68 -2.85 -9.57
C ALA A 213 -16.87 -1.88 -9.66
N SER A 214 -17.52 -1.81 -10.81
CA SER A 214 -18.76 -1.03 -11.01
C SER A 214 -19.96 -1.96 -11.22
N PHE A 215 -21.13 -1.53 -10.75
CA PHE A 215 -22.40 -2.27 -10.94
C PHE A 215 -22.83 -2.36 -12.41
N ASP A 216 -22.34 -1.45 -13.26
CA ASP A 216 -22.40 -1.53 -14.72
C ASP A 216 -21.01 -1.89 -15.28
N SER A 217 -20.91 -2.46 -16.47
CA SER A 217 -19.65 -2.95 -17.07
C SER A 217 -18.67 -1.85 -17.54
N ASN A 218 -18.57 -0.72 -16.82
CA ASN A 218 -17.98 0.55 -17.29
C ASN A 218 -16.82 1.10 -16.44
N GLY A 219 -16.34 0.36 -15.43
CA GLY A 219 -15.25 0.76 -14.54
C GLY A 219 -13.97 1.22 -15.25
N ILE A 220 -13.19 2.07 -14.58
CA ILE A 220 -11.89 2.54 -15.10
C ILE A 220 -10.85 1.44 -14.86
N ASP A 221 -10.09 1.11 -15.90
CA ASP A 221 -8.93 0.22 -15.78
C ASP A 221 -7.67 1.04 -15.49
N HIS A 222 -7.06 0.81 -14.33
CA HIS A 222 -5.89 1.56 -13.84
C HIS A 222 -4.58 1.21 -14.55
N ILE A 223 -4.48 0.08 -15.26
CA ILE A 223 -3.36 -0.21 -16.17
C ILE A 223 -3.51 0.61 -17.44
N CYS A 224 -4.73 0.69 -17.95
CA CYS A 224 -4.98 1.32 -19.25
C CYS A 224 -4.97 2.84 -19.18
N GLN A 225 -4.94 3.43 -17.97
CA GLN A 225 -4.62 4.84 -17.76
C GLN A 225 -3.26 5.25 -18.33
N PHE A 226 -2.32 4.32 -18.46
CA PHE A 226 -1.01 4.56 -19.05
C PHE A 226 -0.98 4.39 -20.57
N HIS A 227 -2.07 3.91 -21.18
CA HIS A 227 -2.11 3.77 -22.63
C HIS A 227 -2.23 5.14 -23.30
N PHE A 228 -1.60 5.27 -24.46
CA PHE A 228 -1.58 6.50 -25.24
C PHE A 228 -1.81 6.20 -26.72
N PRO A 229 -2.36 7.15 -27.50
CA PRO A 229 -2.51 6.98 -28.94
C PRO A 229 -1.16 6.70 -29.59
N LYS A 230 -1.12 5.92 -30.67
CA LYS A 230 0.13 5.67 -31.41
C LYS A 230 0.74 6.98 -31.91
N ILE A 231 2.01 7.20 -31.61
CA ILE A 231 2.76 8.44 -31.84
C ILE A 231 3.94 8.23 -32.80
N SER A 232 4.48 7.02 -32.90
CA SER A 232 5.61 6.71 -33.78
C SER A 232 5.15 5.96 -35.04
N ASN A 233 5.97 6.04 -36.10
CA ASN A 233 5.73 5.30 -37.34
C ASN A 233 5.91 3.78 -37.15
N ASP A 234 6.64 3.35 -36.11
CA ASP A 234 6.76 1.95 -35.71
C ASP A 234 5.74 1.64 -34.61
N THR A 235 4.55 1.24 -35.06
CA THR A 235 3.41 1.00 -34.18
C THR A 235 3.60 -0.11 -33.14
N SER A 236 4.63 -0.95 -33.28
CA SER A 236 4.97 -1.99 -32.29
C SER A 236 5.74 -1.43 -31.09
N SER A 237 6.45 -0.32 -31.29
CA SER A 237 7.26 0.31 -30.24
C SER A 237 6.44 1.17 -29.27
N ASP A 238 5.21 1.53 -29.64
CA ASP A 238 4.29 2.33 -28.80
C ASP A 238 3.40 1.48 -27.89
N ASP A 239 3.33 0.17 -28.13
CA ASP A 239 2.42 -0.72 -27.41
C ASP A 239 2.87 -0.92 -25.96
N MET A 240 1.91 -0.78 -25.04
CA MET A 240 2.05 -1.01 -23.60
C MET A 240 1.62 -2.44 -23.19
N GLY A 241 1.36 -3.31 -24.19
CA GLY A 241 0.82 -4.66 -24.01
C GLY A 241 1.84 -5.78 -23.75
N ILE A 242 3.14 -5.51 -23.66
CA ILE A 242 4.13 -6.54 -23.28
C ILE A 242 4.23 -6.69 -21.76
N ILE A 243 4.70 -7.84 -21.28
CA ILE A 243 4.76 -8.15 -19.84
C ILE A 243 5.56 -7.13 -19.03
N GLU A 244 6.66 -6.60 -19.55
CA GLU A 244 7.45 -5.55 -18.90
C GLU A 244 6.63 -4.28 -18.65
N ASP A 245 5.83 -3.86 -19.63
CA ASP A 245 5.04 -2.63 -19.58
C ASP A 245 3.79 -2.81 -18.72
N TYR A 246 3.12 -3.96 -18.84
CA TYR A 246 2.03 -4.35 -17.96
C TYR A 246 2.49 -4.40 -16.50
N THR A 247 3.62 -5.06 -16.23
CA THR A 247 4.15 -5.21 -14.86
C THR A 247 4.47 -3.85 -14.25
N TRP A 248 5.15 -2.97 -14.98
CA TRP A 248 5.45 -1.62 -14.48
C TRP A 248 4.19 -0.79 -14.26
N SER A 249 3.21 -0.87 -15.16
CA SER A 249 1.92 -0.19 -15.01
C SER A 249 1.19 -0.68 -13.76
N ALA A 250 1.23 -1.99 -13.51
CA ALA A 250 0.70 -2.60 -12.30
C ALA A 250 1.44 -2.15 -11.04
N GLN A 251 2.77 -1.95 -11.10
CA GLN A 251 3.52 -1.41 -9.95
C GLN A 251 3.09 0.02 -9.62
N LEU A 252 2.95 0.90 -10.62
CA LEU A 252 2.51 2.28 -10.40
C LEU A 252 1.06 2.36 -9.93
N ALA A 253 0.16 1.60 -10.56
CA ALA A 253 -1.24 1.53 -10.14
C ALA A 253 -1.37 1.05 -8.69
N GLN A 254 -0.63 0.01 -8.29
CA GLN A 254 -0.56 -0.41 -6.90
C GLN A 254 0.01 0.69 -6.01
N TYR A 255 1.12 1.33 -6.38
CA TYR A 255 1.70 2.42 -5.59
C TYR A 255 0.67 3.51 -5.29
N PHE A 256 -0.07 3.98 -6.30
CA PHE A 256 -1.12 5.01 -6.13
C PHE A 256 -2.28 4.51 -5.28
N GLN A 257 -2.75 3.29 -5.53
CA GLN A 257 -3.85 2.66 -4.79
C GLN A 257 -3.53 2.55 -3.29
N TYR A 258 -2.38 1.96 -2.96
CA TYR A 258 -1.99 1.70 -1.57
C TYR A 258 -1.62 2.97 -0.83
N LYS A 259 -0.96 3.93 -1.50
CA LYS A 259 -0.73 5.26 -0.91
C LYS A 259 -2.06 5.91 -0.52
N SER A 260 -3.01 5.94 -1.45
CA SER A 260 -4.30 6.58 -1.23
C SER A 260 -5.17 5.87 -0.19
N LEU A 261 -5.11 4.54 -0.12
CA LEU A 261 -5.76 3.76 0.93
C LEU A 261 -5.27 4.20 2.32
N PHE A 262 -3.95 4.17 2.56
CA PHE A 262 -3.43 4.51 3.89
C PHE A 262 -3.58 6.01 4.21
N GLU A 263 -3.45 6.91 3.24
CA GLU A 263 -3.72 8.35 3.45
C GLU A 263 -5.21 8.61 3.72
N GLY A 264 -6.10 7.96 2.98
CA GLY A 264 -7.55 7.96 3.13
C GLY A 264 -8.00 7.59 4.55
N TYR A 265 -7.50 6.48 5.09
CA TYR A 265 -7.81 6.13 6.47
C TYR A 265 -7.13 7.07 7.48
N SER A 266 -5.93 7.57 7.18
CA SER A 266 -5.16 8.45 8.08
C SER A 266 -5.73 9.85 8.24
N HIS A 267 -6.37 10.44 7.21
CA HIS A 267 -6.86 11.83 7.29
C HIS A 267 -8.10 12.00 8.21
N ARG A 268 -8.66 10.90 8.72
CA ARG A 268 -9.67 10.88 9.79
C ARG A 268 -9.28 9.95 10.94
N MET A 269 -7.98 9.73 11.14
CA MET A 269 -7.45 8.91 12.24
C MET A 269 -7.99 9.41 13.58
N LEU A 270 -8.57 8.49 14.37
CA LEU A 270 -9.23 8.71 15.67
C LEU A 270 -10.40 9.71 15.70
N GLN A 271 -10.69 10.40 14.59
CA GLN A 271 -11.90 11.19 14.41
C GLN A 271 -13.06 10.33 13.89
N ARG A 272 -12.75 9.47 12.91
CA ARG A 272 -13.67 8.45 12.36
C ARG A 272 -13.04 7.07 12.41
N ASN A 273 -11.78 6.96 11.99
CA ASN A 273 -11.10 5.69 11.77
C ASN A 273 -10.22 5.36 12.98
N SER A 274 -10.60 4.35 13.76
CA SER A 274 -9.83 3.86 14.91
C SER A 274 -8.75 2.86 14.51
N ALA A 275 -9.00 2.07 13.45
CA ALA A 275 -8.03 1.12 12.90
C ALA A 275 -8.34 0.78 11.44
N VAL A 276 -7.31 0.35 10.72
CA VAL A 276 -7.43 -0.29 9.42
C VAL A 276 -6.50 -1.49 9.37
N PHE A 277 -7.06 -2.67 9.13
CA PHE A 277 -6.34 -3.92 8.96
C PHE A 277 -6.30 -4.29 7.49
N PHE A 278 -5.07 -4.42 6.99
CA PHE A 278 -4.83 -4.65 5.58
C PHE A 278 -4.89 -6.15 5.23
N TRP A 279 -5.66 -6.48 4.20
CA TRP A 279 -5.73 -7.77 3.52
C TRP A 279 -4.88 -7.76 2.23
N LYS A 280 -3.67 -8.26 2.25
CA LYS A 280 -2.95 -8.83 3.39
C LYS A 280 -1.47 -8.53 3.24
N SER A 281 -0.73 -8.58 4.34
CA SER A 281 0.72 -8.27 4.31
C SER A 281 1.48 -9.16 3.31
N SER A 282 1.10 -10.44 3.21
CA SER A 282 1.75 -11.42 2.35
C SER A 282 0.82 -12.55 1.93
N SER A 283 1.28 -13.35 0.97
CA SER A 283 0.56 -14.53 0.50
C SER A 283 1.25 -15.86 0.86
N PRO A 284 0.48 -16.95 1.08
CA PRO A 284 1.00 -18.26 1.47
C PRO A 284 1.59 -19.08 0.31
N ALA A 285 1.54 -18.54 -0.91
CA ALA A 285 2.06 -19.11 -2.14
C ALA A 285 2.26 -18.00 -3.18
N PRO A 286 2.98 -18.23 -4.29
CA PRO A 286 2.99 -17.31 -5.41
C PRO A 286 1.56 -17.02 -5.90
N THR A 287 1.17 -15.75 -5.97
CA THR A 287 -0.20 -15.34 -6.32
C THR A 287 -0.27 -13.85 -6.68
N PHE A 288 -1.38 -13.46 -7.32
CA PHE A 288 -1.76 -12.10 -7.67
C PHE A 288 -2.77 -11.47 -6.70
N ARG A 289 -2.96 -12.04 -5.50
CA ARG A 289 -3.98 -11.58 -4.55
C ARG A 289 -3.39 -10.95 -3.29
N GLY A 290 -3.84 -9.73 -2.99
CA GLY A 290 -3.56 -8.90 -1.80
C GLY A 290 -2.26 -9.21 -1.08
N ALA A 291 -1.14 -8.59 -1.45
CA ALA A 291 0.14 -8.78 -0.80
C ALA A 291 0.99 -7.51 -0.91
N LEU A 292 1.53 -7.01 0.21
CA LEU A 292 2.56 -5.97 0.16
C LEU A 292 3.88 -6.57 -0.34
N TYR A 293 4.23 -7.77 0.14
CA TYR A 293 5.38 -8.52 -0.36
C TYR A 293 4.96 -9.92 -0.82
N ASP A 294 5.57 -10.38 -1.90
CA ASP A 294 5.25 -11.66 -2.52
C ASP A 294 5.83 -12.86 -1.74
N TRP A 295 5.52 -14.07 -2.22
CA TRP A 295 6.00 -15.33 -1.64
C TRP A 295 7.53 -15.44 -1.55
N TYR A 296 8.25 -14.73 -2.41
CA TYR A 296 9.72 -14.72 -2.44
C TYR A 296 10.30 -13.57 -1.60
N LEU A 297 9.45 -12.88 -0.83
CA LEU A 297 9.79 -11.70 -0.01
C LEU A 297 10.20 -10.48 -0.84
N GLY A 298 9.79 -10.43 -2.12
CA GLY A 298 9.94 -9.26 -2.97
C GLY A 298 8.89 -8.20 -2.63
N THR A 299 9.33 -6.97 -2.34
CA THR A 299 8.43 -5.82 -2.13
C THR A 299 8.02 -5.23 -3.47
N ASN A 300 6.71 -5.12 -3.72
CA ASN A 300 6.16 -4.57 -4.97
C ASN A 300 5.80 -3.07 -4.82
N GLY A 301 5.26 -2.46 -5.86
CA GLY A 301 4.79 -1.06 -5.83
C GLY A 301 3.77 -0.78 -4.73
N GLY A 302 2.97 -1.78 -4.34
CA GLY A 302 2.00 -1.66 -3.26
C GLY A 302 2.62 -1.54 -1.87
N TYR A 303 3.70 -2.28 -1.57
CA TYR A 303 4.49 -2.09 -0.36
C TYR A 303 4.99 -0.65 -0.24
N TRP A 304 5.56 -0.13 -1.32
CA TRP A 304 6.16 1.21 -1.32
C TRP A 304 5.12 2.32 -1.34
N GLY A 305 3.96 2.09 -1.97
CA GLY A 305 2.79 2.96 -1.87
C GLY A 305 2.27 3.04 -0.45
N ALA A 306 2.09 1.89 0.22
CA ALA A 306 1.67 1.83 1.62
C ALA A 306 2.66 2.54 2.55
N ARG A 307 3.96 2.29 2.38
CA ARG A 307 5.02 2.97 3.14
C ARG A 307 4.99 4.48 2.94
N SER A 308 4.79 4.94 1.71
CA SER A 308 4.66 6.37 1.41
C SER A 308 3.42 7.00 2.05
N GLY A 309 2.26 6.35 1.96
CA GLY A 309 1.03 6.85 2.58
C GLY A 309 1.09 6.89 4.12
N LEU A 310 1.92 6.03 4.71
CA LEU A 310 2.24 6.01 6.15
C LEU A 310 3.41 6.94 6.53
N GLY A 311 3.90 7.76 5.59
CA GLY A 311 4.88 8.81 5.85
C GLY A 311 6.35 8.39 5.80
N ASP A 312 6.68 7.27 5.15
CA ASP A 312 8.08 6.81 4.94
C ASP A 312 8.89 6.72 6.25
N GLY A 313 8.25 6.27 7.32
CA GLY A 313 8.84 6.17 8.67
C GLY A 313 8.75 7.46 9.50
N LYS A 314 8.11 8.51 9.00
CA LYS A 314 7.77 9.72 9.77
C LYS A 314 6.37 9.58 10.36
N SER A 315 6.27 9.69 11.69
CA SER A 315 4.98 9.62 12.39
C SER A 315 4.11 10.87 12.20
N ILE A 316 4.73 12.01 11.90
CA ILE A 316 4.04 13.26 11.58
C ILE A 316 4.20 13.55 10.09
N ARG A 317 3.08 13.69 9.38
CA ARG A 317 3.05 13.76 7.90
C ARG A 317 1.99 14.73 7.39
N VAL A 318 2.28 15.34 6.24
CA VAL A 318 1.37 16.21 5.48
C VAL A 318 0.74 15.42 4.33
N LEU A 319 -0.58 15.52 4.18
CA LEU A 319 -1.37 14.78 3.20
C LEU A 319 -2.18 15.75 2.33
N LEU A 320 -2.36 15.40 1.06
CA LEU A 320 -3.34 16.02 0.17
C LEU A 320 -4.59 15.16 0.12
N ASN A 321 -5.75 15.73 0.44
CA ASN A 321 -7.03 15.07 0.23
C ASN A 321 -7.35 15.02 -1.27
N LEU A 322 -7.28 13.84 -1.89
CA LEU A 322 -7.53 13.69 -3.33
C LEU A 322 -8.99 13.90 -3.72
N ARG A 323 -9.92 13.95 -2.75
CA ARG A 323 -11.34 14.22 -3.01
C ARG A 323 -11.62 15.68 -3.27
N ASP A 324 -11.01 16.56 -2.48
CA ASP A 324 -11.39 17.98 -2.42
C ASP A 324 -10.21 18.95 -2.38
N TRP A 325 -8.99 18.42 -2.49
CA TRP A 325 -7.72 19.14 -2.58
C TRP A 325 -7.36 19.96 -1.34
N SER A 326 -7.97 19.66 -0.19
CA SER A 326 -7.56 20.25 1.09
C SER A 326 -6.29 19.59 1.65
N ILE A 327 -5.59 20.29 2.54
CA ILE A 327 -4.37 19.79 3.20
C ILE A 327 -4.67 19.35 4.63
N HIS A 328 -4.05 18.23 5.03
CA HIS A 328 -4.16 17.69 6.38
C HIS A 328 -2.77 17.40 6.96
N VAL A 329 -2.62 17.58 8.27
CA VAL A 329 -1.45 17.13 9.02
C VAL A 329 -1.87 16.03 9.98
N VAL A 330 -1.26 14.86 9.85
CA VAL A 330 -1.52 13.71 10.74
C VAL A 330 -0.36 13.58 11.71
N ASN A 331 -0.66 13.58 13.01
CA ASN A 331 0.28 13.29 14.09
C ASN A 331 -0.05 11.94 14.74
N ALA A 332 0.63 10.89 14.32
CA ALA A 332 0.37 9.51 14.75
C ALA A 332 1.15 9.08 16.01
N ILE A 333 1.73 10.02 16.76
CA ILE A 333 2.41 9.77 18.04
C ILE A 333 1.67 10.51 19.16
N PRO A 334 1.77 10.05 20.41
CA PRO A 334 1.02 10.64 21.54
C PRO A 334 1.53 12.02 21.98
N TRP A 335 2.55 12.56 21.32
CA TRP A 335 3.16 13.83 21.70
C TRP A 335 2.82 14.91 20.69
N ALA A 336 2.56 16.12 21.20
CA ALA A 336 2.33 17.27 20.36
C ALA A 336 3.59 17.68 19.57
N ALA A 337 3.38 18.42 18.50
CA ALA A 337 4.45 18.95 17.65
C ALA A 337 4.13 20.37 17.19
N THR A 338 5.16 21.16 16.94
CA THR A 338 5.07 22.49 16.36
C THR A 338 5.41 22.41 14.88
N VAL A 339 4.48 22.77 14.01
CA VAL A 339 4.69 22.89 12.56
C VAL A 339 5.08 24.32 12.23
N PHE A 340 6.24 24.52 11.61
CA PHE A 340 6.75 25.84 11.28
C PHE A 340 6.34 26.30 9.88
N SER A 341 6.34 25.37 8.93
CA SER A 341 5.94 25.68 7.56
C SER A 341 5.48 24.46 6.78
N ILE A 342 4.57 24.71 5.84
CA ILE A 342 4.18 23.76 4.81
C ILE A 342 4.22 24.51 3.47
N HIS A 343 5.00 23.98 2.53
CA HIS A 343 5.18 24.55 1.19
C HIS A 343 4.82 23.53 0.14
N TRP A 344 3.98 23.91 -0.83
CA TRP A 344 3.67 23.09 -1.99
C TRP A 344 4.37 23.62 -3.24
N ARG A 345 4.78 22.71 -4.11
CA ARG A 345 5.36 23.01 -5.43
C ARG A 345 4.81 22.03 -6.45
N ALA A 346 4.45 22.53 -7.62
CA ALA A 346 4.01 21.74 -8.76
C ALA A 346 5.04 21.84 -9.87
N TYR A 347 5.47 20.69 -10.40
CA TYR A 347 6.47 20.60 -11.46
C TYR A 347 5.90 19.91 -12.69
N SER A 348 6.29 20.40 -13.88
CA SER A 348 6.13 19.62 -15.11
C SER A 348 7.03 18.38 -15.07
N LEU A 349 6.78 17.38 -15.92
CA LEU A 349 7.65 16.20 -16.02
C LEU A 349 9.01 16.49 -16.69
N HIS A 350 9.20 17.71 -17.19
CA HIS A 350 10.52 18.25 -17.55
C HIS A 350 11.29 18.80 -16.33
N GLY A 351 10.65 18.88 -15.15
CA GLY A 351 11.24 19.40 -13.92
C GLY A 351 11.12 20.91 -13.76
N GLU A 352 10.34 21.58 -14.61
CA GLU A 352 10.09 23.02 -14.51
C GLU A 352 9.08 23.30 -13.41
N LEU A 353 9.33 24.30 -12.57
CA LEU A 353 8.38 24.75 -11.56
C LEU A 353 7.24 25.51 -12.25
N VAL A 354 6.02 24.98 -12.20
CA VAL A 354 4.83 25.58 -12.83
C VAL A 354 3.91 26.25 -11.83
N GLY A 355 4.04 25.94 -10.54
CA GLY A 355 3.33 26.63 -9.46
C GLY A 355 3.90 26.32 -8.10
N SER A 356 3.65 27.20 -7.14
CA SER A 356 4.05 27.01 -5.74
C SER A 356 3.28 27.92 -4.81
N GLY A 357 3.21 27.56 -3.54
CA GLY A 357 2.65 28.41 -2.50
C GLY A 357 2.96 27.91 -1.10
N ASN A 358 2.62 28.75 -0.12
CA ASN A 358 2.70 28.42 1.30
C ASN A 358 1.30 28.05 1.79
N ILE A 359 1.22 27.15 2.76
CA ILE A 359 -0.03 26.79 3.41
C ILE A 359 -0.10 27.52 4.76
N SER A 360 -1.25 28.13 5.02
CA SER A 360 -1.60 28.78 6.26
C SER A 360 -1.79 27.75 7.37
N ILE A 361 -1.14 28.00 8.51
CA ILE A 361 -1.19 27.13 9.68
C ILE A 361 -1.74 27.99 10.83
N PRO A 362 -3.07 27.98 11.06
CA PRO A 362 -3.71 28.86 12.05
C PRO A 362 -3.20 28.60 13.47
N ASP A 363 -2.97 27.32 13.78
CA ASP A 363 -2.32 26.88 15.01
C ASP A 363 -1.07 26.07 14.63
N ALA A 364 0.10 26.59 15.04
CA ALA A 364 1.36 25.90 14.81
C ALA A 364 1.47 24.62 15.66
N GLN A 365 0.76 24.52 16.77
CA GLN A 365 0.79 23.34 17.62
C GLN A 365 -0.25 22.30 17.16
N ILE A 366 0.22 21.08 16.92
CA ILE A 366 -0.58 19.93 16.52
C ILE A 366 -0.54 18.92 17.65
N ASP A 367 -1.70 18.56 18.19
CA ASP A 367 -1.82 17.62 19.30
C ASP A 367 -1.34 16.22 18.90
N GLY A 368 -0.90 15.44 19.89
CA GLY A 368 -0.58 14.03 19.69
C GLY A 368 -1.82 13.21 19.34
N ASN A 369 -1.65 12.13 18.58
CA ASN A 369 -2.72 11.24 18.14
C ASN A 369 -3.90 11.99 17.48
N SER A 370 -3.59 12.95 16.60
CA SER A 370 -4.60 13.85 16.04
C SER A 370 -4.43 14.05 14.53
N VAL A 371 -5.48 14.64 13.93
CA VAL A 371 -5.44 15.15 12.55
C VAL A 371 -5.89 16.61 12.55
N THR A 372 -5.04 17.48 12.02
CA THR A 372 -5.37 18.90 11.79
C THR A 372 -5.75 19.11 10.34
N HIS A 373 -6.98 19.60 10.14
CA HIS A 373 -7.56 19.95 8.85
C HIS A 373 -7.23 21.40 8.55
N LEU A 374 -6.51 21.69 7.47
CA LEU A 374 -6.17 23.05 7.06
C LEU A 374 -7.20 23.57 6.05
N GLU A 375 -7.50 24.86 6.12
CA GLU A 375 -8.53 25.49 5.26
C GLU A 375 -8.10 25.63 3.80
N ASP A 376 -6.79 25.71 3.54
CA ASP A 376 -6.26 25.91 2.20
C ASP A 376 -6.58 24.72 1.29
N ARG A 377 -7.07 25.05 0.09
CA ARG A 377 -7.26 24.12 -1.02
C ARG A 377 -6.20 24.40 -2.09
N ILE A 378 -5.55 23.34 -2.55
CA ILE A 378 -4.50 23.47 -3.56
C ILE A 378 -5.14 23.68 -4.93
N PRO A 379 -4.73 24.71 -5.70
CA PRO A 379 -5.22 24.89 -7.05
C PRO A 379 -4.55 23.91 -8.00
N TRP A 380 -5.28 23.45 -9.01
CA TRP A 380 -4.68 22.90 -10.21
C TRP A 380 -4.02 24.03 -11.01
N VAL A 381 -2.71 23.93 -11.26
CA VAL A 381 -1.93 24.92 -12.03
C VAL A 381 -1.50 24.44 -13.42
N GLY A 382 -1.95 23.27 -13.84
CA GLY A 382 -1.61 22.72 -15.16
C GLY A 382 -2.42 23.37 -16.28
N VAL A 383 -1.91 23.24 -17.50
CA VAL A 383 -2.57 23.77 -18.69
C VAL A 383 -3.18 22.62 -19.49
N TYR A 384 -4.39 22.85 -19.98
CA TYR A 384 -5.13 21.84 -20.71
C TYR A 384 -4.38 21.31 -21.94
N ASP A 385 -4.20 19.99 -22.02
CA ASP A 385 -3.55 19.30 -23.14
C ASP A 385 -2.20 19.93 -23.56
N ALA A 386 -1.49 20.52 -22.60
CA ALA A 386 -0.26 21.27 -22.85
C ALA A 386 0.91 20.35 -23.22
N SER A 387 0.84 19.10 -22.78
CA SER A 387 1.86 18.10 -23.05
C SER A 387 1.67 17.53 -24.46
N ALA A 388 2.49 17.97 -25.41
CA ALA A 388 2.52 17.44 -26.76
C ALA A 388 3.73 16.51 -26.96
N VAL A 389 3.49 15.28 -27.41
CA VAL A 389 4.54 14.34 -27.79
C VAL A 389 4.41 14.06 -29.29
N ASN A 390 5.42 14.47 -30.06
CA ASN A 390 5.43 14.44 -31.54
C ASN A 390 4.13 14.97 -32.19
N GLY A 391 3.57 16.06 -31.65
CA GLY A 391 2.35 16.69 -32.18
C GLY A 391 1.03 16.10 -31.70
N ILE A 392 1.04 15.00 -30.94
CA ILE A 392 -0.15 14.46 -30.27
C ILE A 392 -0.26 15.10 -28.90
N LYS A 393 -1.41 15.73 -28.65
CA LYS A 393 -1.77 16.30 -27.36
C LYS A 393 -2.19 15.19 -26.40
N LEU A 394 -1.56 15.16 -25.24
CA LEU A 394 -1.86 14.26 -24.14
C LEU A 394 -2.26 15.08 -22.92
N GLN A 395 -3.02 14.44 -22.02
CA GLN A 395 -3.39 15.07 -20.76
C GLN A 395 -2.14 15.40 -19.95
N ASP A 396 -2.14 16.59 -19.35
CA ASP A 396 -1.02 17.05 -18.54
C ASP A 396 -0.96 16.31 -17.20
N VAL A 397 0.26 15.95 -16.79
CA VAL A 397 0.54 15.27 -15.52
C VAL A 397 1.61 16.10 -14.79
N LEU A 398 1.28 16.57 -13.60
CA LEU A 398 2.19 17.38 -12.78
C LEU A 398 2.61 16.62 -11.53
N LEU A 399 3.87 16.81 -11.13
CA LEU A 399 4.38 16.34 -9.85
C LEU A 399 4.15 17.42 -8.79
N TYR A 400 3.19 17.21 -7.92
CA TYR A 400 2.99 18.04 -6.73
C TYR A 400 3.84 17.50 -5.59
N ARG A 401 4.57 18.37 -4.90
CA ARG A 401 5.41 18.05 -3.74
C ARG A 401 5.14 19.01 -2.60
N PHE A 402 4.79 18.44 -1.45
CA PHE A 402 4.59 19.13 -0.19
C PHE A 402 5.83 18.91 0.68
N ASN A 403 6.34 19.99 1.28
CA ASN A 403 7.44 19.95 2.23
C ASN A 403 6.98 20.63 3.52
N MET A 404 6.99 19.88 4.61
CA MET A 404 6.64 20.34 5.94
C MET A 404 7.88 20.36 6.83
N THR A 405 8.06 21.44 7.58
CA THR A 405 9.07 21.55 8.64
C THR A 405 8.38 21.59 9.99
N TYR A 406 8.85 20.77 10.94
CA TYR A 406 8.23 20.66 12.26
C TYR A 406 9.24 20.27 13.34
N GLU A 407 8.83 20.43 14.60
CA GLU A 407 9.57 20.01 15.77
C GLU A 407 8.64 19.24 16.70
N GLN A 408 9.06 18.07 17.14
CA GLN A 408 8.30 17.29 18.12
C GLN A 408 8.58 17.84 19.53
N LEU A 409 7.52 18.07 20.31
CA LEU A 409 7.64 18.52 21.69
C LEU A 409 8.04 17.35 22.59
N ASN A 410 9.19 17.48 23.26
CA ASN A 410 9.75 16.44 24.13
C ASN A 410 9.06 16.41 25.50
N HIS A 411 8.67 15.22 25.96
CA HIS A 411 8.13 14.99 27.31
C HIS A 411 8.95 13.98 28.15
N GLY A 412 10.26 13.82 27.87
CA GLY A 412 11.16 12.92 28.60
C GLY A 412 12.07 13.62 29.63
N ARG A 413 12.45 12.89 30.71
CA ARG A 413 13.45 13.29 31.74
C ARG A 413 14.88 13.52 31.22
N PHE A 414 15.11 13.34 29.92
CA PHE A 414 16.42 13.52 29.29
C PHE A 414 16.36 14.66 28.28
N PRO A 415 17.22 15.69 28.42
CA PRO A 415 17.27 16.83 27.51
C PRO A 415 17.94 16.40 26.20
N PHE A 416 17.23 15.65 25.36
CA PHE A 416 17.64 15.51 23.97
C PHE A 416 17.25 16.80 23.23
N ARG A 417 18.22 17.38 22.50
CA ARG A 417 18.01 18.54 21.62
C ARG A 417 16.82 18.25 20.71
N SER A 418 15.79 19.09 20.79
CA SER A 418 14.75 19.11 19.79
C SER A 418 15.40 19.44 18.45
N THR A 419 15.19 18.58 17.46
CA THR A 419 15.82 18.68 16.15
C THR A 419 14.70 18.97 15.17
N SER A 420 14.81 20.07 14.42
CA SER A 420 13.89 20.36 13.33
C SER A 420 13.88 19.19 12.35
N MET A 421 12.69 18.68 12.08
CA MET A 421 12.43 17.56 11.19
C MET A 421 11.77 18.05 9.90
N THR A 422 11.92 17.27 8.83
CA THR A 422 11.24 17.51 7.56
C THR A 422 10.41 16.29 7.19
N ALA A 423 9.19 16.51 6.73
CA ALA A 423 8.35 15.52 6.07
C ALA A 423 8.05 15.99 4.64
N THR A 424 8.14 15.07 3.69
CA THR A 424 7.83 15.35 2.28
C THR A 424 6.75 14.39 1.81
N ASN A 425 5.88 14.87 0.94
CA ASN A 425 4.88 14.03 0.31
C ASN A 425 4.68 14.46 -1.16
N SER A 426 4.61 13.51 -2.08
CA SER A 426 4.54 13.79 -3.52
C SER A 426 3.42 13.01 -4.21
N TYR A 427 2.84 13.63 -5.24
CA TYR A 427 1.69 13.13 -5.99
C TYR A 427 1.85 13.41 -7.49
N TYR A 428 1.48 12.43 -8.32
CA TYR A 428 1.27 12.64 -9.74
C TYR A 428 -0.19 12.99 -9.94
N LEU A 429 -0.47 14.25 -10.28
CA LEU A 429 -1.83 14.75 -10.40
C LEU A 429 -2.14 15.17 -11.83
N THR A 430 -3.41 15.02 -12.17
CA THR A 430 -4.03 15.45 -13.42
C THR A 430 -5.15 16.42 -13.10
N ASP A 431 -5.62 17.16 -14.09
CA ASP A 431 -6.75 18.10 -13.96
C ASP A 431 -7.96 17.45 -13.24
N PRO A 432 -8.34 17.93 -12.03
CA PRO A 432 -9.42 17.34 -11.24
C PRO A 432 -10.83 17.63 -11.79
N ASP A 433 -10.97 18.59 -12.71
CA ASP A 433 -12.25 18.93 -13.32
C ASP A 433 -12.60 17.97 -14.47
N ARG A 434 -11.64 17.16 -14.93
CA ARG A 434 -11.83 16.13 -15.97
C ARG A 434 -12.43 14.85 -15.40
N ARG A 435 -13.74 14.90 -15.15
CA ARG A 435 -14.49 13.81 -14.53
C ARG A 435 -15.17 12.86 -15.52
N ASP A 436 -15.16 13.10 -16.82
CA ASP A 436 -15.73 12.13 -17.75
C ASP A 436 -14.84 10.88 -17.87
N ARG A 437 -15.45 9.80 -18.37
CA ARG A 437 -14.81 8.49 -18.43
C ARG A 437 -13.59 8.46 -19.33
N ILE A 438 -13.61 9.19 -20.45
CA ILE A 438 -12.52 9.15 -21.44
C ILE A 438 -11.25 9.70 -20.80
N HIS A 439 -11.34 10.87 -20.15
CA HIS A 439 -10.18 11.47 -19.49
C HIS A 439 -9.72 10.65 -18.29
N ARG A 440 -10.64 10.11 -17.48
CA ARG A 440 -10.26 9.21 -16.38
C ARG A 440 -9.53 7.95 -16.87
N GLN A 441 -9.88 7.45 -18.05
CA GLN A 441 -9.26 6.27 -18.66
C GLN A 441 -7.91 6.56 -19.33
N THR A 442 -7.58 7.82 -19.61
CA THR A 442 -6.33 8.23 -20.29
C THR A 442 -5.46 9.18 -19.46
N ARG A 443 -5.77 9.35 -18.17
CA ARG A 443 -5.16 10.37 -17.30
C ARG A 443 -3.64 10.29 -17.19
N PHE A 444 -3.05 9.11 -17.38
CA PHE A 444 -1.60 8.90 -17.32
C PHE A 444 -0.98 8.54 -18.66
N SER A 445 -1.66 8.86 -19.77
CA SER A 445 -1.16 8.64 -21.14
C SER A 445 0.22 9.29 -21.38
N LEU A 446 0.47 10.48 -20.80
CA LEU A 446 1.79 11.12 -20.84
C LEU A 446 2.88 10.28 -20.16
N LEU A 447 2.56 9.60 -19.05
CA LEU A 447 3.50 8.69 -18.40
C LEU A 447 3.79 7.48 -19.31
N GLY A 448 2.78 6.93 -19.99
CA GLY A 448 2.99 5.89 -21.00
C GLY A 448 3.94 6.32 -22.12
N ALA A 449 3.70 7.50 -22.71
CA ALA A 449 4.57 8.06 -23.75
C ALA A 449 6.00 8.27 -23.25
N LEU A 450 6.18 8.72 -21.99
CA LEU A 450 7.49 8.85 -21.35
C LEU A 450 8.23 7.52 -21.20
N ARG A 451 7.50 6.43 -21.06
CA ARG A 451 8.07 5.10 -20.93
C ARG A 451 8.52 4.54 -22.28
N LYS A 452 7.76 4.73 -23.35
CA LYS A 452 7.98 4.04 -24.64
C LYS A 452 8.72 4.88 -25.67
N VAL A 453 8.30 6.12 -25.87
CA VAL A 453 8.69 6.92 -27.04
C VAL A 453 9.77 7.95 -26.71
N ILE A 454 9.84 8.36 -25.44
CA ILE A 454 10.76 9.40 -24.99
C ILE A 454 12.06 8.76 -24.48
N PRO A 455 13.24 9.35 -24.79
CA PRO A 455 14.52 8.88 -24.26
C PRO A 455 14.54 8.75 -22.74
N LYS A 456 15.10 7.64 -22.26
CA LYS A 456 15.21 7.33 -20.85
C LYS A 456 16.11 8.33 -20.11
N VAL A 457 15.75 8.64 -18.88
CA VAL A 457 16.48 9.52 -17.96
C VAL A 457 17.71 8.80 -17.42
N GLN A 458 18.86 9.48 -17.48
CA GLN A 458 20.10 8.99 -16.90
C GLN A 458 20.14 9.33 -15.41
N VAL A 459 20.47 8.32 -14.59
CA VAL A 459 20.63 8.47 -13.15
C VAL A 459 22.02 7.98 -12.76
N TYR A 460 22.78 8.85 -12.13
CA TYR A 460 24.04 8.49 -11.51
C TYR A 460 23.77 7.77 -10.19
N ALA A 461 24.56 6.75 -9.88
CA ALA A 461 24.50 6.09 -8.59
C ALA A 461 25.89 5.68 -8.11
N SER A 462 26.10 5.79 -6.80
CA SER A 462 27.31 5.33 -6.10
C SER A 462 26.90 4.59 -4.85
N CYS A 463 27.33 3.34 -4.71
CA CYS A 463 27.03 2.50 -3.56
C CYS A 463 28.31 2.08 -2.85
N ARG A 464 28.33 2.17 -1.52
CA ARG A 464 29.46 1.79 -0.67
C ARG A 464 29.01 1.15 0.63
N GLU A 465 29.86 0.31 1.20
CA GLU A 465 29.71 -0.16 2.58
C GLU A 465 29.73 1.02 3.57
N LYS A 466 28.94 0.95 4.65
CA LYS A 466 28.98 1.91 5.75
C LYS A 466 30.06 1.51 6.76
N GLU A 467 30.88 2.47 7.18
CA GLU A 467 31.95 2.36 8.19
C GLU A 467 31.52 1.70 9.52
N ALA A 468 30.24 1.79 9.88
CA ALA A 468 29.81 1.66 11.28
C ALA A 468 29.27 0.29 11.73
N LEU A 469 28.77 -0.61 10.86
CA LEU A 469 28.18 -1.90 11.29
C LEU A 469 27.95 -2.91 10.14
N ASN A 470 28.23 -4.20 10.41
CA ASN A 470 27.67 -5.43 9.80
C ASN A 470 27.55 -5.58 8.27
N GLY A 471 28.11 -4.67 7.46
CA GLY A 471 28.05 -4.72 6.00
C GLY A 471 26.89 -3.95 5.36
N ASP A 472 26.22 -3.04 6.07
CA ASP A 472 25.16 -2.22 5.49
C ASP A 472 25.67 -1.33 4.35
N ILE A 473 24.83 -1.07 3.36
CA ILE A 473 25.20 -0.35 2.14
C ILE A 473 24.51 1.02 2.12
N LYS A 474 25.24 2.06 1.76
CA LYS A 474 24.70 3.37 1.41
C LYS A 474 24.83 3.60 -0.10
N CYS A 475 23.71 3.88 -0.76
CA CYS A 475 23.64 4.25 -2.17
C CYS A 475 23.17 5.69 -2.33
N THR A 476 23.98 6.54 -2.94
CA THR A 476 23.58 7.90 -3.35
C THR A 476 23.14 7.87 -4.81
N LEU A 477 21.90 8.24 -5.08
CA LEU A 477 21.32 8.39 -6.41
C LEU A 477 21.29 9.87 -6.78
N ARG A 478 21.51 10.22 -8.05
CA ARG A 478 21.35 11.58 -8.56
C ARG A 478 20.77 11.57 -9.96
N ASN A 479 19.68 12.29 -10.17
CA ASN A 479 19.14 12.50 -11.51
C ASN A 479 20.07 13.47 -12.27
N THR A 480 20.76 12.95 -13.29
CA THR A 480 21.66 13.72 -14.16
C THR A 480 21.02 14.10 -15.50
N GLY A 481 19.78 13.64 -15.73
CA GLY A 481 18.99 14.02 -16.89
C GLY A 481 18.29 15.39 -16.72
N ASN A 482 17.54 15.76 -17.76
CA ASN A 482 16.80 17.02 -17.86
C ASN A 482 15.28 16.82 -17.73
N ARG A 483 14.85 15.70 -17.17
CA ARG A 483 13.44 15.37 -16.90
C ARG A 483 13.34 14.69 -15.54
N VAL A 484 12.14 14.62 -14.99
CA VAL A 484 11.88 13.90 -13.75
C VAL A 484 12.19 12.41 -13.95
N ALA A 485 13.01 11.83 -13.07
CA ALA A 485 13.22 10.38 -12.97
C ALA A 485 12.08 9.81 -12.12
N ILE A 486 11.27 8.93 -12.71
CA ILE A 486 9.99 8.48 -12.14
C ILE A 486 10.15 7.07 -11.54
N MET A 487 9.80 6.93 -10.27
CA MET A 487 9.73 5.64 -9.55
C MET A 487 10.99 4.78 -9.70
N LEU A 488 12.16 5.38 -9.41
CA LEU A 488 13.45 4.70 -9.35
C LEU A 488 13.40 3.50 -8.40
N LYS A 489 13.71 2.33 -8.93
CA LYS A 489 13.75 1.06 -8.23
C LYS A 489 15.18 0.58 -8.07
N LEU A 490 15.57 0.27 -6.83
CA LEU A 490 16.82 -0.40 -6.50
C LEU A 490 16.55 -1.88 -6.20
N SER A 491 17.48 -2.74 -6.58
CA SER A 491 17.48 -4.16 -6.19
C SER A 491 18.89 -4.65 -5.94
N LEU A 492 19.11 -5.27 -4.77
CA LEU A 492 20.38 -5.95 -4.48
C LEU A 492 20.42 -7.27 -5.26
N THR A 493 21.50 -7.48 -6.01
CA THR A 493 21.65 -8.64 -6.90
C THR A 493 23.07 -9.19 -6.84
N ARG A 494 23.24 -10.45 -7.28
CA ARG A 494 24.56 -11.04 -7.55
C ARG A 494 24.95 -10.84 -9.00
N ASN A 495 26.24 -10.72 -9.32
CA ASN A 495 26.71 -10.89 -10.70
C ASN A 495 26.50 -12.35 -11.17
N SER A 496 26.25 -12.54 -12.47
CA SER A 496 26.05 -13.87 -13.05
C SER A 496 27.28 -14.28 -13.85
N SER A 497 27.70 -15.55 -13.75
CA SER A 497 28.42 -16.23 -14.83
C SER A 497 27.41 -16.69 -15.89
N GLN A 498 27.88 -16.97 -17.11
CA GLN A 498 27.06 -17.26 -18.29
C GLN A 498 26.08 -18.45 -18.11
N ALA A 499 26.41 -19.42 -17.23
CA ALA A 499 25.57 -20.57 -16.92
C ALA A 499 24.42 -20.30 -15.91
N ALA A 500 24.49 -19.21 -15.14
CA ALA A 500 23.43 -18.83 -14.19
C ALA A 500 22.32 -17.96 -14.82
N MET A 501 22.41 -17.67 -16.14
CA MET A 501 21.36 -17.03 -16.93
C MET A 501 20.07 -17.86 -17.00
N GLU A 502 20.13 -19.15 -16.68
CA GLU A 502 18.96 -20.04 -16.62
C GLU A 502 18.12 -19.86 -15.33
N SER A 503 18.69 -19.26 -14.27
CA SER A 503 17.92 -18.87 -13.07
C SER A 503 17.33 -17.47 -13.22
N LYS A 504 16.00 -17.41 -13.40
CA LYS A 504 15.21 -16.26 -13.84
C LYS A 504 15.12 -15.03 -12.90
N ASP A 505 15.74 -15.06 -11.72
CA ASP A 505 15.71 -13.94 -10.76
C ASP A 505 17.03 -13.87 -9.97
N ARG A 506 17.73 -12.74 -10.09
CA ARG A 506 19.05 -12.50 -9.49
C ARG A 506 19.01 -11.71 -8.19
N ARG A 507 17.81 -11.30 -7.75
CA ARG A 507 17.65 -10.51 -6.54
C ARG A 507 18.03 -11.33 -5.31
N ILE A 508 18.69 -10.69 -4.37
CA ILE A 508 18.89 -11.21 -3.01
C ILE A 508 17.65 -10.80 -2.23
N LEU A 509 16.97 -11.77 -1.62
CA LEU A 509 15.74 -11.54 -0.85
C LEU A 509 15.80 -12.33 0.47
N PRO A 510 15.24 -11.81 1.57
CA PRO A 510 14.69 -10.46 1.69
C PRO A 510 15.78 -9.38 1.59
N THR A 511 15.41 -8.20 1.09
CA THR A 511 16.28 -7.00 1.14
C THR A 511 15.51 -5.88 1.84
N TYR A 512 16.15 -5.21 2.78
CA TYR A 512 15.55 -4.12 3.56
C TYR A 512 16.15 -2.79 3.11
N LEU A 513 15.37 -2.00 2.38
CA LEU A 513 15.78 -0.66 1.94
C LEU A 513 15.14 0.43 2.80
N SER A 514 15.83 1.55 3.01
CA SER A 514 15.26 2.73 3.66
C SER A 514 14.21 3.44 2.79
N SER A 515 14.36 3.36 1.47
CA SER A 515 13.43 3.90 0.47
C SER A 515 13.57 3.16 -0.87
N ASN A 516 12.52 3.16 -1.68
CA ASN A 516 12.50 2.63 -3.04
C ASN A 516 11.31 3.25 -3.79
N TYR A 517 11.21 3.04 -5.12
CA TYR A 517 10.21 3.71 -5.97
C TYR A 517 10.31 5.25 -5.85
N ILE A 518 11.54 5.78 -5.97
CA ILE A 518 11.91 7.16 -5.65
C ILE A 518 11.72 8.06 -6.88
N THR A 519 11.19 9.27 -6.69
CA THR A 519 11.06 10.26 -7.76
C THR A 519 12.02 11.43 -7.55
N LEU A 520 12.88 11.69 -8.55
CA LEU A 520 13.90 12.74 -8.50
C LEU A 520 13.68 13.78 -9.58
N LEU A 521 13.62 15.06 -9.20
CA LEU A 521 13.71 16.19 -10.12
C LEU A 521 15.10 16.25 -10.77
N PRO A 522 15.26 16.92 -11.93
CA PRO A 522 16.58 17.16 -12.52
C PRO A 522 17.56 17.75 -11.51
N GLY A 523 18.73 17.12 -11.35
CA GLY A 523 19.77 17.53 -10.40
C GLY A 523 19.56 17.08 -8.95
N GLU A 524 18.37 16.60 -8.57
CA GLU A 524 18.07 16.09 -7.23
C GLU A 524 18.83 14.79 -6.94
N TYR A 525 19.19 14.60 -5.67
CA TYR A 525 19.83 13.39 -5.17
C TYR A 525 19.09 12.82 -3.97
N PHE A 526 19.25 11.52 -3.75
CA PHE A 526 18.65 10.82 -2.62
C PHE A 526 19.54 9.68 -2.15
N ASP A 527 19.67 9.53 -0.83
CA ASP A 527 20.45 8.48 -0.20
C ASP A 527 19.53 7.33 0.24
N VAL A 528 19.84 6.12 -0.22
CA VAL A 528 19.17 4.88 0.16
C VAL A 528 20.12 4.04 0.99
N GLU A 529 19.62 3.53 2.11
CA GLU A 529 20.33 2.55 2.92
C GLU A 529 19.76 1.17 2.63
N ILE A 530 20.63 0.17 2.47
CA ILE A 530 20.27 -1.23 2.25
C ILE A 530 20.90 -2.03 3.39
N LEU A 531 20.06 -2.65 4.21
CA LEU A 531 20.50 -3.47 5.33
C LEU A 531 20.75 -4.91 4.86
N LEU A 532 21.96 -5.41 5.12
CA LEU A 532 22.33 -6.78 4.79
C LEU A 532 21.99 -7.74 5.93
N HIS A 533 20.70 -7.87 6.24
CA HIS A 533 20.25 -8.95 7.10
C HIS A 533 20.40 -10.30 6.36
N ASP A 534 20.97 -11.29 7.01
CA ASP A 534 21.11 -12.68 6.53
C ASP A 534 22.06 -12.94 5.34
N VAL A 535 22.83 -11.95 4.89
CA VAL A 535 23.85 -12.17 3.84
C VAL A 535 25.12 -12.84 4.39
N GLY A 536 25.27 -12.98 5.71
CA GLY A 536 26.52 -13.42 6.34
C GLY A 536 27.60 -12.33 6.26
N LYS A 537 28.76 -12.54 6.90
CA LYS A 537 29.86 -11.55 6.84
C LYS A 537 30.37 -11.41 5.42
N THR A 538 30.08 -10.27 4.80
CA THR A 538 30.62 -9.86 3.50
C THR A 538 32.14 -9.81 3.53
N LYS A 539 32.78 -10.00 2.37
CA LYS A 539 34.24 -9.87 2.21
C LYS A 539 34.56 -8.81 1.16
N CYS A 540 35.59 -8.02 1.41
CA CYS A 540 36.14 -7.13 0.39
C CYS A 540 37.13 -7.87 -0.52
N SER A 541 37.03 -7.69 -1.83
CA SER A 541 38.05 -8.11 -2.80
C SER A 541 38.09 -7.15 -3.98
N ASN A 542 39.28 -6.75 -4.42
CA ASN A 542 39.49 -5.77 -5.50
C ASN A 542 38.70 -4.46 -5.31
N GLY A 543 38.51 -4.03 -4.07
CA GLY A 543 37.77 -2.81 -3.72
C GLY A 543 36.25 -2.93 -3.80
N TYR A 544 35.69 -4.14 -3.96
CA TYR A 544 34.25 -4.38 -4.02
C TYR A 544 33.77 -5.46 -3.04
N ILE A 545 32.50 -5.34 -2.63
CA ILE A 545 31.86 -6.33 -1.75
C ILE A 545 31.57 -7.63 -2.53
N MET A 546 32.07 -8.73 -1.99
CA MET A 546 31.89 -10.08 -2.51
C MET A 546 30.77 -10.83 -1.79
N TRP A 547 30.12 -11.73 -2.52
CA TRP A 547 29.17 -12.68 -1.98
C TRP A 547 29.92 -13.75 -1.15
N PRO A 548 29.57 -13.94 0.13
CA PRO A 548 30.40 -14.75 1.02
C PRO A 548 30.49 -16.24 0.66
N ALA A 549 29.51 -16.80 -0.07
CA ALA A 549 29.52 -18.22 -0.41
C ALA A 549 30.43 -18.56 -1.62
N THR A 550 30.70 -17.61 -2.51
CA THR A 550 31.45 -17.85 -3.75
C THR A 550 32.42 -16.69 -4.02
N PRO A 551 33.76 -16.91 -3.91
CA PRO A 551 34.76 -15.84 -3.97
C PRO A 551 34.81 -15.02 -5.27
N GLU A 552 34.24 -15.52 -6.37
CA GLU A 552 34.20 -14.85 -7.67
C GLU A 552 32.91 -14.06 -7.91
N THR A 553 31.94 -14.19 -7.00
CA THR A 553 30.65 -13.51 -7.09
C THR A 553 30.69 -12.22 -6.29
N TYR A 554 30.37 -11.09 -6.92
CA TYR A 554 30.26 -9.79 -6.27
C TYR A 554 28.82 -9.29 -6.25
N LEU A 555 28.54 -8.42 -5.27
CA LEU A 555 27.25 -7.78 -5.12
C LEU A 555 27.12 -6.57 -6.05
N LEU A 556 25.91 -6.40 -6.58
CA LEU A 556 25.50 -5.32 -7.46
C LEU A 556 24.21 -4.71 -6.94
N VAL A 557 24.07 -3.39 -7.07
CA VAL A 557 22.78 -2.72 -6.96
C VAL A 557 22.28 -2.44 -8.37
N SER A 558 21.22 -3.11 -8.77
CA SER A 558 20.49 -2.85 -10.01
C SER A 558 19.63 -1.61 -9.84
N ILE A 559 19.57 -0.78 -10.88
CA ILE A 559 18.81 0.46 -10.95
C ILE A 559 17.88 0.36 -12.16
N ASP A 560 16.60 0.55 -11.90
CA ASP A 560 15.54 0.61 -12.90
C ASP A 560 14.56 1.73 -12.55
N GLY A 561 13.56 1.97 -13.39
CA GLY A 561 12.50 2.94 -13.12
C GLY A 561 11.54 3.05 -14.30
N TRP A 562 10.47 3.82 -14.13
CA TRP A 562 9.44 3.95 -15.17
C TRP A 562 10.00 4.49 -16.50
N ASN A 563 10.75 5.58 -16.41
CA ASN A 563 11.40 6.27 -17.53
C ASN A 563 12.93 6.37 -17.37
N VAL A 564 13.54 5.48 -16.58
CA VAL A 564 14.96 5.53 -16.24
C VAL A 564 15.76 4.55 -17.09
N GLN A 565 17.00 4.90 -17.42
CA GLN A 565 17.92 3.98 -18.09
C GLN A 565 18.34 2.88 -17.12
N GLN A 566 18.04 1.63 -17.45
CA GLN A 566 18.47 0.48 -16.66
C GLN A 566 20.00 0.42 -16.56
N GLY A 567 20.47 0.12 -15.35
CA GLY A 567 21.90 0.03 -15.05
C GLY A 567 22.17 -0.79 -13.79
N SER A 568 23.45 -0.99 -13.49
CA SER A 568 23.85 -1.58 -12.21
C SER A 568 25.17 -0.99 -11.74
N VAL A 569 25.35 -0.90 -10.43
CA VAL A 569 26.56 -0.34 -9.80
C VAL A 569 27.14 -1.37 -8.84
N ARG A 570 28.47 -1.52 -8.87
CA ARG A 570 29.20 -2.33 -7.90
C ARG A 570 29.28 -1.61 -6.58
N ILE A 571 29.20 -2.36 -5.49
CA ILE A 571 29.29 -1.79 -4.14
C ILE A 571 30.76 -1.71 -3.74
N ALA A 572 31.27 -0.50 -3.57
CA ALA A 572 32.63 -0.27 -3.11
C ALA A 572 32.79 -0.69 -1.64
N CYS A 573 33.95 -1.28 -1.31
CA CYS A 573 34.33 -1.47 0.08
C CYS A 573 34.60 -0.14 0.75
N ASP A 574 34.55 -0.14 2.08
CA ASP A 574 35.18 0.92 2.84
C ASP A 574 36.70 0.94 2.62
N LEU A 575 37.28 2.14 2.49
CA LEU A 575 38.69 2.35 2.12
C LEU A 575 39.67 2.09 3.28
N TYR A 576 39.17 1.77 4.48
CA TYR A 576 39.96 1.63 5.70
C TYR A 576 40.20 0.17 6.14
N HIS A 577 39.89 -0.82 5.29
CA HIS A 577 40.15 -2.24 5.55
C HIS A 577 41.39 -2.80 4.86
#